data_AF-A0A4Q4BQH5-F1
#
_entry.id   AF-A0A4Q4BQH5-F1
#
_cell.length_a   1.000
_cell.length_b   1.000
_cell.length_c   1.000
_cell.angle_alpha   90.00
_cell.angle_beta   90.00
_cell.angle_gamma   90.00
#
_symmetry.space_group_name_H-M   'P 1'
#
loop_
_entity.id
_entity.type
_entity.pdbx_description
1 polymer ?
#
loop_
_entity_poly.entity_id
_entity_poly.type
_entity_poly.pdbx_seq_one_letter_code
_entity_poly.pdbx_strand_id
1 'polypeptide(L)' 'MRLALFQPDIPQNVGACIRLSACFGVDLDVIEPVGFRFDDRAMKRAALDYGPLAHMT' A
#
# COMPACT_ATOMS: atom_id res chain seq x y z
N MET A 1 8.33 4.90 13.29
CA MET A 1 7.27 3.86 13.27
C MET A 1 7.02 3.51 11.81
N ARG A 2 6.81 2.24 11.47
CA ARG A 2 6.64 1.76 10.09
C ARG A 2 5.49 0.75 10.04
N LEU A 3 4.70 0.77 8.97
CA LEU A 3 3.65 -0.20 8.72
C LEU A 3 4.22 -1.32 7.85
N ALA A 4 3.95 -2.57 8.20
CA ALA A 4 4.39 -3.72 7.41
C ALA A 4 3.21 -4.65 7.11
N LEU A 5 2.95 -4.85 5.82
CA LEU A 5 1.94 -5.78 5.32
C LEU A 5 2.62 -7.09 4.95
N PHE A 6 2.42 -8.13 5.77
CA PHE A 6 2.97 -9.45 5.49
C PHE A 6 2.04 -10.25 4.58
N GLN A 7 2.50 -10.54 3.38
CA GLN A 7 1.85 -11.37 2.37
C GLN A 7 0.36 -11.01 2.15
N PRO A 8 0.04 -9.74 1.82
CA PRO A 8 -1.35 -9.35 1.72
C PRO A 8 -2.03 -10.01 0.52
N ASP A 9 -3.26 -10.46 0.74
CA ASP A 9 -4.08 -11.20 -0.22
C ASP A 9 -5.20 -10.33 -0.82
N ILE A 10 -5.67 -9.32 -0.08
CA ILE A 10 -6.76 -8.43 -0.48
C ILE A 10 -6.22 -7.06 -0.93
N PRO A 11 -6.28 -6.70 -2.23
CA PRO A 11 -5.72 -5.45 -2.76
C PRO A 11 -6.36 -4.20 -2.16
N GLN A 12 -7.64 -4.25 -1.79
CA GLN A 12 -8.35 -3.13 -1.18
C GLN A 12 -7.78 -2.77 0.20
N ASN A 13 -7.32 -3.75 0.97
CA ASN A 13 -6.69 -3.52 2.27
C ASN A 13 -5.35 -2.81 2.10
N VAL A 14 -4.56 -3.20 1.10
CA VAL A 14 -3.30 -2.53 0.78
C VAL A 14 -3.54 -1.07 0.38
N GLY A 15 -4.55 -0.79 -0.44
CA GLY A 15 -4.94 0.57 -0.78
C GLY A 15 -5.37 1.42 0.43
N ALA A 16 -6.05 0.82 1.42
CA ALA A 16 -6.39 1.51 2.66
C ALA A 16 -5.14 1.80 3.52
N CYS A 17 -4.19 0.86 3.58
CA CYS A 17 -2.92 1.04 4.28
C CYS A 17 -2.03 2.10 3.63
N ILE A 18 -2.01 2.20 2.30
CA ILE A 18 -1.33 3.29 1.58
C ILE A 18 -1.90 4.66 1.99
N ARG A 19 -3.23 4.77 2.09
CA ARG A 19 -3.86 6.02 2.57
C ARG A 19 -3.46 6.32 4.01
N LEU A 20 -3.48 5.30 4.88
CA LEU A 20 -3.12 5.43 6.28
C LEU A 20 -1.65 5.89 6.42
N SER A 21 -0.74 5.27 5.68
CA SER A 21 0.69 5.61 5.69
C SER A 21 0.92 7.06 5.28
N ALA A 22 0.24 7.53 4.23
CA ALA A 22 0.28 8.93 3.79
C ALA A 22 -0.31 9.91 4.81
N CYS A 23 -1.45 9.59 5.44
CA CYS A 23 -2.08 10.47 6.43
C CYS A 23 -1.24 10.66 7.70
N PHE A 24 -0.50 9.61 8.11
CA PHE A 24 0.34 9.64 9.30
C PHE A 24 1.82 9.96 9.00
N GLY A 25 2.20 10.09 7.72
CA GLY A 25 3.59 10.33 7.32
C GLY A 25 4.52 9.19 7.75
N VAL A 26 4.06 7.94 7.68
CA VAL A 26 4.84 6.75 8.04
C VAL A 26 5.12 5.90 6.81
N ASP A 27 6.24 5.19 6.81
CA ASP A 27 6.60 4.26 5.74
C ASP A 27 5.69 3.02 5.75
N LEU A 28 5.50 2.42 4.56
CA LEU A 28 4.74 1.20 4.36
C LEU A 28 5.57 0.15 3.60
N ASP A 29 5.82 -0.99 4.24
CA ASP A 29 6.40 -2.18 3.61
C ASP A 29 5.32 -3.15 3.13
N VAL A 30 5.54 -3.73 1.95
CA VAL A 30 4.79 -4.91 1.50
C VAL A 30 5.75 -6.08 1.39
N ILE A 31 5.58 -7.06 2.28
CA ILE A 31 6.42 -8.25 2.33
C ILE A 31 5.77 -9.34 1.46
N GLU A 32 6.49 -9.78 0.44
CA GLU A 32 6.05 -10.78 -0.53
C GLU A 32 5.92 -12.21 0.05
N PRO A 33 5.19 -13.13 -0.64
CA PRO A 33 4.40 -12.93 -1.85
C PRO A 33 3.04 -12.25 -1.60
N VAL A 34 2.62 -11.46 -2.57
CA VAL A 34 1.30 -10.82 -2.63
C VAL A 34 0.30 -11.74 -3.33
N GLY A 35 -0.93 -11.83 -2.82
CA GLY A 35 -2.00 -12.66 -3.39
C GLY A 35 -2.72 -12.04 -4.59
N PHE A 36 -2.34 -10.84 -5.02
CA PHE A 36 -2.99 -10.09 -6.10
C PHE A 36 -1.96 -9.47 -7.06
N ARG A 37 -2.43 -9.01 -8.22
CA ARG A 37 -1.58 -8.31 -9.20
C ARG A 37 -1.62 -6.80 -8.92
N PHE A 38 -0.46 -6.15 -8.87
CA PHE A 38 -0.34 -4.70 -8.68
C PHE A 38 -1.03 -3.85 -9.76
N ASP A 39 -1.41 -4.46 -10.89
CA ASP A 39 -2.14 -3.82 -11.99
C ASP A 39 -3.63 -3.55 -11.66
N ASP A 40 -4.11 -4.02 -10.50
CA ASP A 40 -5.48 -3.83 -10.09
C ASP A 40 -5.89 -2.35 -10.03
N ARG A 41 -7.07 -2.04 -10.56
CA ARG A 41 -7.59 -0.66 -10.67
C ARG A 41 -7.61 0.06 -9.32
N ALA A 42 -7.88 -0.68 -8.24
CA ALA A 42 -7.88 -0.17 -6.88
C ALA A 42 -6.46 0.24 -6.40
N MET A 43 -5.45 -0.59 -6.69
CA MET A 43 -4.05 -0.32 -6.38
C MET A 43 -3.51 0.87 -7.17
N LYS A 44 -3.81 0.94 -8.47
CA LYS A 44 -3.46 2.10 -9.30
C LYS A 44 -4.04 3.40 -8.76
N ARG A 45 -5.30 3.39 -8.32
CA ARG A 45 -5.93 4.60 -7.78
C ARG A 45 -5.28 5.02 -6.46
N ALA A 46 -5.06 4.07 -5.54
CA ALA A 46 -4.38 4.36 -4.27
C ALA A 46 -2.95 4.89 -4.50
N ALA A 47 -2.20 4.31 -5.44
CA ALA A 47 -0.86 4.77 -5.80
C ALA A 47 -0.86 6.15 -6.48
N LEU A 48 -1.81 6.46 -7.35
CA LEU A 48 -1.93 7.79 -7.98
C LEU A 48 -2.27 8.88 -6.95
N ASP A 49 -3.18 8.58 -6.03
CA ASP A 49 -3.68 9.56 -5.06
C ASP A 49 -2.68 9.81 -3.92
N TYR A 50 -1.90 8.81 -3.53
CA TYR A 50 -1.05 8.86 -2.33
C TYR A 50 0.43 8.52 -2.56
N GLY A 51 0.83 8.06 -3.75
CA GLY A 51 2.22 7.73 -4.08
C GLY A 51 3.23 8.86 -3.84
N PRO A 52 2.90 10.15 -4.08
CA PRO A 52 3.80 11.25 -3.73
C PRO A 52 4.03 11.44 -2.21
N LEU A 53 3.14 10.89 -1.39
CA LEU A 53 3.12 11.03 0.07
C LEU A 53 3.47 9.72 0.80
N ALA A 54 3.55 8.60 0.08
CA ALA A 54 3.83 7.29 0.61
C ALA A 54 5.22 6.83 0.14
N HIS A 55 6.15 6.68 1.07
CA HIS A 55 7.40 5.98 0.83
C HIS A 55 7.16 4.48 0.97
N MET A 56 6.80 3.81 -0.14
CA MET A 56 6.77 2.35 -0.23
C MET A 56 8.17 1.86 -0.61
N THR A 57 8.73 1.00 0.23
CA THR A 57 9.94 0.21 -0.08
C THR A 57 9.56 -1.26 -0.11
#